data_AF-B9HIX1-F1
#
_entry.id   AF-B9HIX1-F1
#
_cell.length_a   1.000
_cell.length_b   1.000
_cell.length_c   1.000
_cell.angle_alpha   90.00
_cell.angle_beta   90.00
_cell.angle_gamma   90.00
#
_symmetry.space_group_name_H-M   'P 1'
#
loop_
_entity.id
_entity.type
_entity.pdbx_description
1 polymer ?
#
loop_
_entity_poly.entity_id
_entity_poly.type
_entity_poly.pdbx_seq_one_letter_code
_entity_poly.pdbx_strand_id
1 'polypeptide(L)'
;MASIFHGLGGQRSLTTSNKFQFPSCKTLSAGSALSFSQLSSILHPPTSFGDRNIFKKQVNGESKRVGHLRPVICGVEKEAGRVEAPVPRVGVVVFVLKGKSVLLGWRRATICNSAFALPGGHLEFGESFEACAAREVKEETGLDIDNIEVLKVTNNLFHEGAEPSHYIMILLRAVLANPNQLPQNLEPDKCDGWDWYEWDSLPRPLFWPLEKLLQDGFHPFLIV
;
A
#
# COMPACT_ATOMS: atom_id res chain seq x y z
N MET A 1 -28.09 37.19 43.22
CA MET A 1 -28.09 38.17 42.12
C MET A 1 -27.93 37.38 40.84
N ALA A 2 -28.99 37.12 40.07
CA ALA A 2 -29.56 37.98 39.00
C ALA A 2 -28.58 38.08 37.82
N SER A 3 -28.89 37.94 36.53
CA SER A 3 -30.07 37.68 35.67
C SER A 3 -29.48 37.47 34.25
N ILE A 4 -29.90 36.52 33.41
CA ILE A 4 -31.00 36.58 32.41
C ILE A 4 -30.84 37.64 31.27
N PHE A 5 -30.64 37.10 30.06
CA PHE A 5 -31.11 37.45 28.69
C PHE A 5 -30.81 38.80 28.01
N HIS A 6 -30.26 38.78 26.77
CA HIS A 6 -30.89 38.77 25.42
C HIS A 6 -29.73 38.88 24.38
N GLY A 7 -29.68 38.29 23.18
CA GLY A 7 -30.68 37.72 22.30
C GLY A 7 -30.86 38.57 21.04
N LEU A 8 -30.03 38.40 20.00
CA LEU A 8 -30.27 38.76 18.58
C LEU A 8 -29.28 37.90 17.75
N GLY A 9 -29.67 37.07 16.77
CA GLY A 9 -30.70 37.24 15.77
C GLY A 9 -30.03 37.60 14.44
N GLY A 10 -29.56 36.60 13.69
CA GLY A 10 -28.83 36.84 12.44
C GLY A 10 -28.72 35.58 11.57
N GLN A 11 -29.85 35.17 10.99
CA GLN A 11 -29.85 34.24 9.86
C GLN A 11 -29.20 34.93 8.65
N ARG A 12 -28.15 34.33 8.09
CA ARG A 12 -27.76 34.53 6.69
C ARG A 12 -27.65 33.17 6.02
N SER A 13 -28.72 32.84 5.32
CA SER A 13 -28.72 31.89 4.21
C SER A 13 -27.72 32.38 3.17
N LEU A 14 -26.70 31.57 2.90
CA LEU A 14 -25.88 31.67 1.70
C LEU A 14 -25.96 30.30 1.02
N THR A 15 -27.00 30.17 0.21
CA THR A 15 -27.09 29.17 -0.84
C THR A 15 -26.12 29.56 -1.96
N THR A 16 -24.99 28.87 -2.07
CA THR A 16 -24.24 28.78 -3.33
C THR A 16 -23.88 27.34 -3.58
N SER A 17 -24.65 26.75 -4.49
CA SER A 17 -24.42 25.48 -5.14
C SER A 17 -23.08 25.49 -5.89
N ASN A 18 -22.06 24.84 -5.35
CA ASN A 18 -20.90 24.43 -6.14
C ASN A 18 -21.14 23.00 -6.65
N LYS A 19 -21.84 22.92 -7.79
CA LYS A 19 -21.83 21.73 -8.65
C LYS A 19 -20.41 21.59 -9.20
N PHE A 20 -19.63 20.67 -8.65
CA PHE A 20 -18.43 20.18 -9.33
C PHE A 20 -18.86 19.36 -10.54
N GLN A 21 -18.64 19.95 -11.71
CA GLN A 21 -18.98 19.41 -13.00
C GLN A 21 -17.83 18.51 -13.47
N PHE A 22 -18.03 17.19 -13.43
CA PHE A 22 -17.09 16.24 -14.00
C PHE A 22 -17.02 16.41 -15.53
N PRO A 23 -15.84 16.40 -16.16
CA PRO A 23 -15.75 16.34 -17.61
C PRO A 23 -16.22 14.96 -18.10
N SER A 24 -17.21 14.97 -18.98
CA SER A 24 -17.75 13.80 -19.66
C SER A 24 -16.66 13.09 -20.49
N CYS A 25 -16.27 11.88 -20.11
CA CYS A 25 -15.48 11.01 -20.97
C CYS A 25 -16.41 10.38 -22.01
N LYS A 26 -16.07 10.57 -23.29
CA LYS A 26 -16.84 10.15 -24.45
C LYS A 26 -16.94 8.62 -24.48
N THR A 27 -18.15 8.16 -24.75
CA THR A 27 -18.48 6.80 -25.19
C THR A 27 -17.74 6.49 -26.49
N LEU A 28 -16.99 5.39 -26.51
CA LEU A 28 -16.58 4.71 -27.73
C LEU A 28 -17.42 3.44 -27.88
N SER A 29 -18.10 3.36 -29.02
CA SER A 29 -19.05 2.32 -29.39
C SER A 29 -18.37 1.01 -29.77
N ALA A 30 -19.17 -0.05 -29.65
CA ALA A 30 -18.89 -1.45 -29.96
C ALA A 30 -18.18 -1.73 -31.30
N GLY A 31 -17.33 -2.76 -31.29
CA GLY A 31 -16.77 -3.43 -32.46
C GLY A 31 -16.63 -4.93 -32.21
N SER A 32 -17.60 -5.68 -32.72
CA SER A 32 -17.62 -7.13 -33.03
C SER A 32 -17.01 -8.15 -32.06
N ALA A 33 -17.90 -8.93 -31.45
CA ALA A 33 -17.62 -10.25 -30.90
C ALA A 33 -17.05 -11.20 -31.97
N LEU A 34 -16.01 -11.95 -31.62
CA LEU A 34 -15.62 -13.16 -32.33
C LEU A 34 -15.74 -14.35 -31.38
N SER A 35 -16.37 -15.39 -31.92
CA SER A 35 -16.91 -16.55 -31.22
C SER A 35 -15.82 -17.51 -30.73
N PHE A 36 -16.09 -18.15 -29.59
CA PHE A 36 -15.41 -19.34 -29.09
C PHE A 36 -15.64 -20.53 -30.03
N SER A 37 -14.77 -20.71 -31.02
CA SER A 37 -14.43 -22.01 -31.63
C SER A 37 -13.40 -21.77 -32.72
N GLN A 38 -12.48 -22.73 -32.89
CA GLN A 38 -11.38 -22.78 -33.89
C GLN A 38 -10.03 -22.24 -33.41
N LEU A 39 -9.26 -23.10 -32.74
CA LEU A 39 -8.07 -23.75 -33.31
C LEU A 39 -7.33 -24.52 -32.21
N SER A 40 -7.88 -25.67 -31.83
CA SER A 40 -7.12 -26.72 -31.17
C SER A 40 -6.59 -27.67 -32.24
N SER A 41 -5.33 -27.54 -32.63
CA SER A 41 -4.52 -28.68 -33.07
C SER A 41 -3.09 -28.24 -33.39
N ILE A 42 -2.15 -29.10 -32.99
CA ILE A 42 -0.71 -29.05 -33.24
C ILE A 42 0.06 -28.17 -32.26
N LEU A 43 0.54 -28.79 -31.17
CA LEU A 43 1.96 -28.83 -30.79
C LEU A 43 2.11 -29.77 -29.58
N HIS A 44 2.69 -30.95 -29.81
CA HIS A 44 3.18 -31.84 -28.75
C HIS A 44 4.55 -31.34 -28.26
N PRO A 45 4.89 -31.52 -26.97
CA PRO A 45 6.21 -31.17 -26.46
C PRO A 45 7.28 -32.14 -26.99
N PRO A 46 8.46 -31.66 -27.42
CA PRO A 46 9.55 -32.54 -27.81
C PRO A 46 10.20 -33.17 -26.57
N THR A 47 10.14 -34.50 -26.52
CA THR A 47 11.01 -35.36 -25.72
C THR A 47 12.40 -35.46 -26.36
N SER A 48 13.43 -35.46 -25.50
CA SER A 48 14.84 -35.87 -25.71
C SER A 48 15.75 -35.09 -26.67
N PHE A 49 16.76 -34.45 -26.06
CA PHE A 49 18.21 -34.55 -26.27
C PHE A 49 18.75 -35.03 -27.64
N GLY A 50 19.45 -34.11 -28.31
CA GLY A 50 20.53 -34.41 -29.26
C GLY A 50 20.11 -34.55 -30.73
N ASP A 51 20.33 -33.51 -31.54
CA ASP A 51 21.14 -33.65 -32.76
C ASP A 51 21.48 -32.33 -33.46
N ARG A 52 22.63 -32.38 -34.15
CA ARG A 52 23.35 -31.27 -34.79
C ARG A 52 22.63 -30.82 -36.06
N ASN A 53 22.23 -29.55 -36.15
CA ASN A 53 21.74 -28.98 -37.39
C ASN A 53 22.87 -28.36 -38.23
N ILE A 54 23.39 -29.17 -39.15
CA ILE A 54 24.14 -28.74 -40.33
C ILE A 54 23.11 -28.22 -41.35
N PHE A 55 23.07 -26.92 -41.62
CA PHE A 55 22.29 -26.37 -42.74
C PHE A 55 23.20 -26.16 -43.95
N LYS A 56 23.02 -26.98 -44.99
CA LYS A 56 23.54 -26.72 -46.33
C LYS A 56 22.43 -26.08 -47.16
N LYS A 57 22.63 -24.84 -47.59
CA LYS A 57 21.78 -24.21 -48.62
C LYS A 57 22.48 -24.36 -49.97
N GLN A 58 21.89 -25.14 -50.88
CA GLN A 58 22.30 -25.17 -52.28
C GLN A 58 21.52 -24.10 -53.06
N VAL A 59 22.24 -23.20 -53.71
CA VAL A 59 21.71 -22.39 -54.82
C VAL A 59 22.81 -22.27 -55.88
N ASN A 60 22.51 -22.74 -57.10
CA ASN A 60 23.23 -22.51 -58.36
C ASN A 60 24.75 -22.79 -58.39
N GLY A 61 25.16 -24.06 -58.26
CA GLY A 61 26.28 -24.62 -59.04
C GLY A 61 27.72 -24.09 -58.80
N GLU A 62 27.98 -23.14 -57.92
CA GLU A 62 29.33 -22.67 -57.60
C GLU A 62 29.62 -22.72 -56.09
N SER A 63 30.65 -23.50 -55.71
CA SER A 63 31.17 -23.55 -54.35
C SER A 63 32.14 -22.38 -54.12
N LYS A 64 31.70 -21.33 -53.43
CA LYS A 64 32.60 -20.28 -52.93
C LYS A 64 32.84 -20.50 -51.44
N ARG A 65 34.12 -20.58 -51.05
CA ARG A 65 34.56 -20.61 -49.66
C ARG A 65 34.10 -19.33 -48.97
N VAL A 66 33.05 -19.41 -48.14
CA VAL A 66 32.73 -18.35 -47.20
C VAL A 66 33.80 -18.40 -46.12
N GLY A 67 34.61 -17.34 -46.05
CA GLY A 67 35.62 -17.15 -45.03
C GLY A 67 35.00 -17.29 -43.63
N HIS A 68 35.80 -17.81 -42.71
CA HIS A 68 35.45 -18.03 -41.31
C HIS A 68 34.78 -16.79 -40.72
N LEU A 69 33.44 -16.81 -40.65
CA LEU A 69 32.68 -15.83 -39.90
C LEU A 69 33.06 -16.05 -38.44
N ARG A 70 33.92 -15.17 -37.92
CA ARG A 70 34.09 -15.04 -36.47
C ARG A 70 32.69 -14.83 -35.90
N PRO A 71 32.28 -15.56 -34.87
CA PRO A 71 31.06 -15.23 -34.15
C PRO A 71 31.22 -13.78 -33.71
N VAL A 72 30.35 -12.90 -34.22
CA VAL A 72 30.09 -11.64 -33.53
C VAL A 72 29.43 -12.11 -32.24
N ILE A 73 30.22 -12.17 -31.17
CA ILE A 73 29.66 -12.20 -29.83
C ILE A 73 28.85 -10.92 -29.78
N CYS A 74 27.53 -11.05 -29.88
CA CYS A 74 26.61 -9.97 -29.64
C CYS A 74 27.02 -9.40 -28.29
N GLY A 75 27.62 -8.22 -28.31
CA GLY A 75 28.03 -7.55 -27.09
C GLY A 75 26.81 -7.51 -26.19
N VAL A 76 26.98 -7.92 -24.95
CA VAL A 76 26.04 -7.57 -23.90
C VAL A 76 26.14 -6.07 -23.79
N GLU A 77 25.36 -5.36 -24.59
CA GLU A 77 25.06 -3.96 -24.33
C GLU A 77 24.43 -3.97 -22.93
N LYS A 78 25.13 -3.33 -21.97
CA LYS A 78 24.55 -3.05 -20.67
C LYS A 78 23.24 -2.31 -20.94
N GLU A 79 22.11 -2.99 -20.74
CA GLU A 79 20.82 -2.33 -20.76
C GLU A 79 20.90 -1.14 -19.81
N ALA A 80 20.66 0.06 -20.35
CA ALA A 80 20.47 1.25 -19.55
C ALA A 80 19.40 0.93 -18.50
N GLY A 81 19.74 1.10 -17.23
CA GLY A 81 18.91 0.67 -16.11
C GLY A 81 17.47 1.11 -16.28
N ARG A 82 16.55 0.14 -16.35
CA ARG A 82 15.12 0.43 -16.32
C ARG A 82 14.83 1.14 -15.00
N VAL A 83 14.33 2.36 -15.08
CA VAL A 83 13.65 2.99 -13.95
C VAL A 83 12.37 2.18 -13.74
N GLU A 84 12.34 1.34 -12.72
CA GLU A 84 11.14 0.59 -12.38
C GLU A 84 10.01 1.56 -12.03
N ALA A 85 8.83 1.32 -12.58
CA ALA A 85 7.66 2.13 -12.28
C ALA A 85 7.29 1.96 -10.79
N PRO A 86 6.76 3.01 -10.13
CA PRO A 86 6.33 2.91 -8.74
C PRO A 86 5.24 1.83 -8.61
N VAL A 87 5.45 0.88 -7.70
CA VAL A 87 4.49 -0.20 -7.41
C VAL A 87 3.82 -0.01 -6.05
N PRO A 88 2.56 -0.46 -5.89
CA PRO A 88 1.92 -0.51 -4.58
C PRO A 88 2.73 -1.38 -3.60
N ARG A 89 2.88 -0.90 -2.38
CA ARG A 89 3.49 -1.65 -1.26
C ARG A 89 2.42 -2.05 -0.25
N VAL A 90 2.66 -3.12 0.50
CA VAL A 90 1.76 -3.56 1.57
C VAL A 90 2.34 -3.14 2.91
N GLY A 91 1.52 -2.48 3.72
CA GLY A 91 1.84 -2.17 5.10
C GLY A 91 0.78 -2.69 6.05
N VAL A 92 1.17 -2.93 7.29
CA VAL A 92 0.31 -3.36 8.39
C VAL A 92 0.33 -2.28 9.46
N VAL A 93 -0.84 -1.89 9.97
CA VAL A 93 -0.98 -0.97 11.10
C VAL A 93 -1.92 -1.55 12.14
N VAL A 94 -1.61 -1.29 13.41
CA VAL A 94 -2.26 -1.98 14.53
C VAL A 94 -2.94 -0.98 15.47
N PHE A 95 -4.25 -1.12 15.63
CA PHE A 95 -4.99 -0.55 16.74
C PHE A 95 -4.73 -1.40 17.99
N VAL A 96 -3.69 -1.05 18.76
CA VAL A 96 -3.47 -1.67 20.07
C VAL A 96 -4.46 -1.07 21.07
N LEU A 97 -5.39 -1.89 21.56
CA LEU A 97 -6.51 -1.44 22.38
C LEU A 97 -6.25 -1.68 23.88
N LYS A 98 -6.55 -0.68 24.70
CA LYS A 98 -6.51 -0.75 26.17
C LYS A 98 -7.71 -0.02 26.77
N GLY A 99 -8.69 -0.77 27.26
CA GLY A 99 -9.94 -0.17 27.75
C GLY A 99 -10.69 0.53 26.62
N LYS A 100 -10.84 1.86 26.71
CA LYS A 100 -11.41 2.72 25.65
C LYS A 100 -10.34 3.49 24.87
N SER A 101 -9.07 3.18 25.11
CA SER A 101 -7.94 3.89 24.55
C SER A 101 -7.25 3.08 23.47
N VAL A 102 -6.59 3.79 22.56
CA VAL A 102 -5.72 3.25 21.52
C VAL A 102 -4.32 3.83 21.68
N LEU A 103 -3.30 3.04 21.35
CA LEU A 103 -1.92 3.51 21.30
C LEU A 103 -1.68 4.36 20.04
N LEU A 104 -1.14 5.57 20.22
CA LEU A 104 -0.67 6.41 19.13
C LEU A 104 0.71 6.98 19.43
N GLY A 105 1.48 7.19 18.37
CA GLY A 105 2.80 7.81 18.42
C GLY A 105 2.92 8.99 17.47
N TRP A 106 3.72 9.98 17.85
CA TRP A 106 3.98 11.15 17.02
C TRP A 106 5.11 10.88 16.03
N ARG A 107 4.77 10.73 14.75
CA ARG A 107 5.73 10.36 13.70
C ARG A 107 6.74 11.48 13.42
N ARG A 108 8.01 11.12 13.38
CA ARG A 108 9.08 11.91 12.79
C ARG A 108 9.23 11.49 11.33
N ALA A 109 8.51 12.17 10.44
CA ALA A 109 8.60 11.93 9.01
C ALA A 109 8.93 13.22 8.28
N THR A 110 9.89 13.13 7.36
CA THR A 110 10.15 14.19 6.36
C THR A 110 9.01 14.29 5.34
N ILE A 111 8.24 13.21 5.18
CA ILE A 111 7.12 13.07 4.25
C ILE A 111 5.80 13.05 5.05
N CYS A 112 4.80 13.82 4.61
CA CYS A 112 3.44 13.93 5.19
C CYS A 112 3.28 14.65 6.54
N ASN A 113 4.25 15.48 6.95
CA ASN A 113 4.26 16.26 8.20
C ASN A 113 4.17 15.40 9.48
N SER A 114 4.74 15.89 10.58
CA SER A 114 4.63 15.20 11.86
C SER A 114 3.17 15.16 12.33
N ALA A 115 2.68 13.96 12.62
CA ALA A 115 1.31 13.70 13.04
C ALA A 115 1.22 12.42 13.87
N PHE A 116 0.13 12.26 14.61
CA PHE A 116 -0.14 11.03 15.37
C PHE A 116 -0.56 9.88 14.45
N ALA A 117 0.03 8.71 14.67
CA ALA A 117 -0.27 7.49 13.92
C ALA A 117 -0.22 6.24 14.78
N LEU A 118 -0.74 5.16 14.22
CA LEU A 118 -0.67 3.81 14.78
C LEU A 118 0.74 3.23 14.61
N PRO A 119 1.14 2.29 15.48
CA PRO A 119 2.30 1.46 15.21
C PRO A 119 2.10 0.56 13.99
N GLY A 120 3.18 0.26 13.29
CA GLY A 120 3.14 -0.58 12.10
C GLY A 120 4.15 -0.20 11.03
N GLY A 121 4.37 -1.14 10.12
CA GLY A 121 5.36 -1.00 9.05
C GLY A 121 5.06 -1.89 7.85
N HIS A 122 6.11 -2.31 7.15
CA HIS A 122 6.00 -3.05 5.91
C HIS A 122 5.79 -4.53 6.16
N LEU A 123 4.91 -5.15 5.37
CA LEU A 123 4.76 -6.60 5.39
C LEU A 123 5.98 -7.25 4.73
N GLU A 124 6.63 -8.17 5.44
CA GLU A 124 7.78 -8.89 4.91
C GLU A 124 7.36 -10.12 4.08
N PHE A 125 8.28 -10.59 3.23
CA PHE A 125 8.02 -11.75 2.38
C PHE A 125 7.82 -13.02 3.20
N GLY A 126 6.67 -13.68 3.02
CA GLY A 126 6.32 -14.91 3.74
C GLY A 126 5.72 -14.68 5.13
N GLU A 127 5.57 -13.42 5.55
CA GLU A 127 4.98 -13.05 6.84
C GLU A 127 3.45 -13.03 6.78
N SER A 128 2.77 -13.47 7.85
CA SER A 128 1.32 -13.26 8.00
C SER A 128 1.02 -11.84 8.48
N PHE A 129 -0.22 -11.38 8.36
CA PHE A 129 -0.58 -10.05 8.84
C PHE A 129 -0.42 -9.93 10.36
N GLU A 130 -0.74 -10.99 11.10
CA GLU A 130 -0.62 -11.08 12.55
C GLU A 130 0.84 -11.12 12.99
N ALA A 131 1.70 -11.86 12.27
CA ALA A 131 3.13 -11.88 12.53
C ALA A 131 3.77 -10.50 12.32
N CYS A 132 3.43 -9.83 11.22
CA CYS A 132 3.86 -8.46 10.94
C CYS A 132 3.38 -7.47 12.02
N ALA A 133 2.10 -7.55 12.40
CA ALA A 133 1.54 -6.73 13.48
C ALA A 133 2.31 -6.92 14.79
N ALA A 134 2.58 -8.16 15.18
CA ALA A 134 3.32 -8.46 16.42
C ALA A 134 4.77 -7.98 16.35
N ARG A 135 5.47 -8.20 15.23
CA ARG A 135 6.85 -7.75 15.01
C ARG A 135 6.95 -6.22 15.07
N GLU A 136 6.17 -5.51 14.28
CA GLU A 136 6.24 -4.05 14.18
C GLU A 136 5.90 -3.38 15.52
N VAL A 137 4.82 -3.83 16.20
CA VAL A 137 4.48 -3.30 17.52
C VAL A 137 5.60 -3.59 18.53
N LYS A 138 6.22 -4.77 18.46
CA LYS A 138 7.35 -5.11 19.35
C LYS A 138 8.58 -4.26 19.07
N GLU A 139 8.94 -4.07 17.81
CA GLU A 139 10.11 -3.29 17.37
C GLU A 139 9.98 -1.82 17.73
N GLU A 140 8.81 -1.22 17.52
CA GLU A 140 8.60 0.22 17.74
C GLU A 140 8.32 0.56 19.21
N THR A 141 7.62 -0.31 19.94
CA THR A 141 7.02 0.00 21.25
C THR A 141 7.49 -0.91 22.39
N GLY A 142 8.09 -2.06 22.08
CA GLY A 142 8.44 -3.10 23.05
C GLY A 142 7.25 -3.90 23.59
N LEU A 143 6.01 -3.58 23.20
CA LEU A 143 4.80 -4.23 23.66
C LEU A 143 4.64 -5.62 23.03
N ASP A 144 4.10 -6.55 23.81
CA ASP A 144 3.63 -7.85 23.33
C ASP A 144 2.11 -7.80 23.18
N ILE A 145 1.61 -8.20 22.00
CA ILE A 145 0.18 -8.14 21.66
C ILE A 145 -0.40 -9.53 21.42
N ASP A 146 -1.71 -9.65 21.61
CA ASP A 146 -2.50 -10.88 21.44
C ASP A 146 -3.90 -10.55 20.89
N ASN A 147 -4.70 -11.58 20.58
CA ASN A 147 -6.03 -11.47 19.95
C ASN A 147 -6.01 -10.56 18.72
N ILE A 148 -5.07 -10.83 17.81
CA ILE A 148 -4.86 -10.02 16.62
C ILE A 148 -5.93 -10.35 15.58
N GLU A 149 -6.65 -9.34 15.11
CA GLU A 149 -7.77 -9.51 14.18
C GLU A 149 -7.73 -8.45 13.07
N VAL A 150 -7.94 -8.89 11.83
CA VAL A 150 -8.03 -7.99 10.68
C VAL A 150 -9.36 -7.23 10.71
N LEU A 151 -9.30 -5.91 10.56
CA LEU A 151 -10.45 -5.01 10.56
C LEU A 151 -10.82 -4.53 9.16
N LYS A 152 -9.83 -4.01 8.41
CA LYS A 152 -10.08 -3.33 7.15
C LYS A 152 -8.82 -3.30 6.28
N VAL A 153 -9.01 -3.12 4.98
CA VAL A 153 -7.94 -2.79 4.03
C VAL A 153 -8.22 -1.42 3.43
N THR A 154 -7.20 -0.58 3.32
CA THR A 154 -7.28 0.75 2.71
C THR A 154 -6.27 0.94 1.59
N ASN A 155 -6.60 1.83 0.66
CA ASN A 155 -5.78 2.16 -0.50
C ASN A 155 -5.33 3.62 -0.39
N ASN A 156 -4.05 3.85 -0.11
CA ASN A 156 -3.49 5.16 0.24
C ASN A 156 -2.43 5.58 -0.77
N LEU A 157 -2.73 6.64 -1.53
CA LEU A 157 -1.80 7.24 -2.47
C LEU A 157 -1.25 8.53 -1.85
N PHE A 158 0.07 8.57 -1.71
CA PHE A 158 0.83 9.69 -1.20
C PHE A 158 1.52 10.38 -2.38
N HIS A 159 0.96 11.51 -2.79
CA HIS A 159 1.55 12.35 -3.84
C HIS A 159 2.55 13.36 -3.28
N GLU A 160 2.60 13.51 -1.95
CA GLU A 160 3.46 14.44 -1.23
C GLU A 160 4.79 13.77 -0.89
N GLY A 161 5.92 14.38 -1.25
CA GLY A 161 7.27 13.87 -1.00
C GLY A 161 8.17 13.97 -2.24
N ALA A 162 9.43 13.56 -2.10
CA ALA A 162 10.38 13.51 -3.22
C ALA A 162 9.97 12.45 -4.26
N GLU A 163 9.35 11.36 -3.81
CA GLU A 163 8.89 10.27 -4.66
C GLU A 163 7.45 9.87 -4.29
N PRO A 164 6.53 9.72 -5.26
CA PRO A 164 5.17 9.29 -5.00
C PRO A 164 5.17 7.87 -4.41
N SER A 165 4.32 7.65 -3.42
CA SER A 165 4.21 6.37 -2.71
C SER A 165 2.78 5.86 -2.70
N HIS A 166 2.59 4.56 -2.88
CA HIS A 166 1.28 3.92 -2.86
C HIS A 166 1.32 2.74 -1.89
N TYR A 167 0.48 2.81 -0.86
CA TYR A 167 0.35 1.74 0.13
C TYR A 167 -1.06 1.14 0.15
N ILE A 168 -1.11 -0.18 0.13
CA ILE A 168 -2.25 -0.98 0.59
C ILE A 168 -2.02 -1.26 2.07
N MET A 169 -2.84 -0.66 2.94
CA MET A 169 -2.68 -0.82 4.39
C MET A 169 -3.70 -1.81 4.92
N ILE A 170 -3.22 -2.87 5.56
CA ILE A 170 -4.02 -3.82 6.33
C ILE A 170 -4.11 -3.29 7.77
N LEU A 171 -5.33 -3.04 8.23
CA LEU A 171 -5.61 -2.55 9.57
C LEU A 171 -5.99 -3.72 10.44
N LEU A 172 -5.28 -3.92 11.55
CA LEU A 172 -5.60 -4.92 12.55
C LEU A 172 -5.92 -4.25 13.88
N ARG A 173 -6.67 -4.93 14.76
CA ARG A 173 -6.65 -4.64 16.19
C ARG A 173 -5.93 -5.74 16.93
N ALA A 174 -5.42 -5.39 18.10
CA ALA A 174 -4.93 -6.35 19.07
C ALA A 174 -5.12 -5.78 20.48
N VAL A 175 -4.95 -6.62 21.48
CA VAL A 175 -4.85 -6.20 22.89
C VAL A 175 -3.45 -6.51 23.41
N LEU A 176 -3.06 -5.90 24.52
CA LEU A 176 -1.82 -6.27 25.20
C LEU A 176 -1.89 -7.71 25.72
N ALA A 177 -0.85 -8.50 25.48
CA ALA A 177 -0.68 -9.81 26.13
C ALA A 177 -0.52 -9.64 27.65
N ASN A 178 0.15 -8.56 28.08
CA ASN A 178 0.20 -8.11 29.47
C ASN A 178 -0.41 -6.70 29.61
N PRO A 179 -1.60 -6.54 30.20
CA PRO A 179 -2.29 -5.24 30.34
C PRO A 179 -1.49 -4.14 31.07
N ASN A 180 -0.49 -4.53 31.87
CA ASN A 180 0.34 -3.64 32.65
C ASN A 180 1.65 -3.25 31.95
N GLN A 181 1.94 -3.81 30.77
CA GLN A 181 3.12 -3.43 29.99
C GLN A 181 2.98 -1.97 29.52
N LEU A 182 4.09 -1.24 29.61
CA LEU A 182 4.17 0.15 29.18
C LEU A 182 4.93 0.24 27.86
N PRO A 183 4.51 1.10 26.92
CA PRO A 183 5.24 1.31 25.70
C PRO A 183 6.58 1.99 25.98
N GLN A 184 7.56 1.70 25.15
CA GLN A 184 8.89 2.32 25.11
C GLN A 184 9.09 2.95 23.73
N ASN A 185 9.86 4.03 23.64
CA ASN A 185 10.23 4.58 22.35
C ASN A 185 11.52 3.92 21.85
N LEU A 186 11.39 2.77 21.18
CA LEU A 186 12.55 1.97 20.75
C LEU A 186 13.17 2.49 19.44
N GLU A 187 12.44 3.29 18.67
CA GLU A 187 12.90 3.93 17.43
C GLU A 187 12.77 5.47 17.51
N PRO A 188 13.55 6.14 18.38
CA PRO A 188 13.41 7.57 18.66
C PRO A 188 13.73 8.49 17.48
N ASP A 189 14.39 7.97 16.44
CA ASP A 189 14.62 8.67 15.18
C ASP A 189 13.37 8.73 14.30
N LYS A 190 12.44 7.78 14.46
CA LYS A 190 11.20 7.67 13.67
C LYS A 190 9.95 8.13 14.43
N CYS A 191 9.97 8.11 15.76
CA CYS A 191 8.83 8.47 16.60
C CYS A 191 9.27 9.28 17.82
N ASP A 192 8.50 10.31 18.22
CA ASP A 192 8.79 11.10 19.42
C ASP A 192 8.26 10.43 20.71
N GLY A 193 7.55 9.31 20.60
CA GLY A 193 7.05 8.53 21.72
C GLY A 193 5.64 8.01 21.50
N TRP A 194 5.22 7.11 22.40
CA TRP A 194 3.96 6.37 22.33
C TRP A 194 3.15 6.60 23.60
N ASP A 195 1.87 6.88 23.46
CA ASP A 195 0.95 7.02 24.60
C ASP A 195 -0.47 6.54 24.27
N TRP A 196 -1.28 6.36 25.30
CA TRP A 196 -2.66 5.89 25.22
C TRP A 196 -3.63 7.07 25.13
N TYR A 197 -4.44 7.08 24.08
CA TYR A 197 -5.44 8.13 23.85
C TYR A 197 -6.83 7.53 23.82
N GLU A 198 -7.77 8.12 24.57
CA GLU A 198 -9.18 7.70 24.50
C GLU A 198 -9.74 7.91 23.08
N TRP A 199 -10.49 6.92 22.59
CA TRP A 199 -11.01 6.92 21.22
C TRP A 199 -11.90 8.11 20.89
N ASP A 200 -12.69 8.56 21.86
CA ASP A 200 -13.61 9.69 21.68
C ASP A 200 -12.91 11.07 21.85
N SER A 201 -11.62 11.06 22.20
CA SER A 201 -10.82 12.28 22.45
C SER A 201 -9.40 12.16 21.88
N LEU A 202 -9.29 11.65 20.64
CA LEU A 202 -8.01 11.48 19.95
C LEU A 202 -7.25 12.81 19.77
N PRO A 203 -5.91 12.78 19.86
CA PRO A 203 -5.08 13.96 19.70
C PRO A 203 -5.07 14.40 18.23
N ARG A 204 -4.57 15.62 17.97
CA ARG A 204 -4.50 16.20 16.63
C ARG A 204 -3.15 16.87 16.40
N PRO A 205 -2.66 16.93 15.14
CA PRO A 205 -3.21 16.30 13.93
C PRO A 205 -3.01 14.78 13.90
N LEU A 206 -3.96 14.05 13.30
CA LEU A 206 -3.79 12.64 12.96
C LEU A 206 -3.16 12.52 11.57
N PHE A 207 -2.42 11.44 11.36
CA PHE A 207 -1.94 11.07 10.04
C PHE A 207 -3.14 10.87 9.10
N TRP A 208 -3.12 11.50 7.93
CA TRP A 208 -4.33 11.66 7.12
C TRP A 208 -5.07 10.35 6.76
N PRO A 209 -4.42 9.18 6.54
CA PRO A 209 -5.15 7.93 6.32
C PRO A 209 -6.00 7.53 7.53
N LEU A 210 -5.47 7.76 8.75
CA LEU A 210 -6.19 7.53 9.99
C LEU A 210 -7.34 8.53 10.17
N GLU A 211 -7.10 9.80 9.85
CA GLU A 211 -8.14 10.83 9.84
C GLU A 211 -9.31 10.45 8.92
N LYS A 212 -8.99 10.02 7.69
CA LYS A 212 -9.98 9.60 6.70
C LYS A 212 -10.81 8.41 7.19
N LEU A 213 -10.18 7.42 7.83
CA LEU A 213 -10.88 6.30 8.43
C LEU A 213 -11.93 6.73 9.45
N LEU A 214 -11.60 7.68 10.32
CA LEU A 214 -12.54 8.23 11.30
C LEU A 214 -13.72 8.94 10.62
N GLN A 215 -13.44 9.73 9.58
CA GLN A 215 -14.47 10.43 8.82
C GLN A 215 -15.43 9.47 8.10
N ASP A 216 -14.93 8.31 7.69
CA ASP A 216 -15.73 7.23 7.10
C ASP A 216 -16.55 6.43 8.15
N GLY A 217 -16.51 6.82 9.43
CA GLY A 217 -17.26 6.20 10.53
C GLY A 217 -16.66 4.89 11.05
N PHE A 218 -15.38 4.63 10.78
CA PHE A 218 -14.70 3.45 11.28
C PHE A 218 -14.54 3.46 12.81
N HIS A 219 -14.72 2.31 13.46
CA HIS A 219 -14.57 2.16 14.90
C HIS A 219 -13.87 0.82 15.25
N PRO A 220 -12.63 0.81 15.77
CA PRO A 220 -11.84 -0.42 15.95
C PRO A 220 -12.34 -1.31 17.11
N PHE A 221 -13.07 -0.75 18.08
CA PHE A 221 -13.62 -1.50 19.21
C PHE A 221 -14.92 -2.27 18.89
N LEU A 222 -15.56 -1.99 17.74
CA LEU A 222 -16.77 -2.70 17.35
C LEU A 222 -16.36 -3.92 16.51
N ILE A 223 -16.91 -5.09 16.83
CA ILE A 223 -16.86 -6.26 15.94
C ILE A 223 -18.10 -6.11 15.06
N VAL A 224 -17.91 -5.86 13.77
CA VAL A 224 -19.00 -5.77 12.78
C VAL A 224 -19.07 -7.06 11.98
#